data_AF-A0A5C7JTH6-F1
#
_entry.id   AF-A0A5C7JTH6-F1
#
_cell.length_a   1.000
_cell.length_b   1.000
_cell.length_c   1.000
_cell.angle_alpha   90.00
_cell.angle_beta   90.00
_cell.angle_gamma   90.00
#
_symmetry.space_group_name_H-M   'P 1'
#
loop_
_entity.id
_entity.type
_entity.pdbx_description
1 polymer ?
#
loop_
_entity_poly.entity_id
_entity_poly.type
_entity_poly.pdbx_seq_one_letter_code
_entity_poly.pdbx_strand_id
1 'polypeptide(L)'
;MIIEQHVTHSILPSKPIAPQSGAIKEYYRKKDGVNVNKYAQDTAGNEVRIDNVRIDFGAVNPVAPTATSIVEEGDQFIVTSDGTKNGAILREFVFADGIWKQVSDSSDNSKWTKNTVNSSIDLKETSTGAVRTSGTGFIIKDNGSVGVGISNPEAPLSVNGAIHSADSATPQANQIQSYRDVVRYTGNNSTVTGAIKIKLPKMASDTMLNIKIKMYNYDTISGASEIILGFCNHTSGFVNHSCVINGKMKSEVVRLGRSATEDYILLGDVTTAWNYPKVIVSEVMSTYQNTTGWGTGWAVSVLTALSADTFVTPTRFYPSSESSPLLLAVDDRAIAPADTPVKSVEAHFTSYANNNTTPYADALQFRTYIDASGGSDNLLMLKKSGFGMRIWQQAFGVATNYLDFRDVQLVPKNIWVNMGANLITTIEHQYINRTAGTLTLLAPATAGAGKEYWISNRSATAMTITSYVNLAGVATTTIPANTGVLLISSGTQWVQFQ
;
A
#
# COMPACT_ATOMS: atom_id res chain seq x y z
N MET A 1 -39.62 82.06 72.02
CA MET A 1 -40.97 81.48 72.14
C MET A 1 -41.58 81.56 70.73
N ILE A 2 -41.38 80.49 69.92
CA ILE A 2 -42.45 79.53 69.50
C ILE A 2 -43.37 80.21 68.45
N ILE A 3 -43.57 79.78 67.20
CA ILE A 3 -43.50 78.45 66.55
C ILE A 3 -43.67 78.59 64.99
N GLU A 4 -43.11 77.62 64.24
CA GLU A 4 -43.51 77.04 62.91
C GLU A 4 -43.63 77.92 61.63
N GLN A 5 -43.42 77.40 60.40
CA GLN A 5 -43.71 76.06 59.88
C GLN A 5 -42.87 75.72 58.62
N HIS A 6 -42.41 74.46 58.54
CA HIS A 6 -41.78 73.84 57.36
C HIS A 6 -42.82 73.46 56.29
N VAL A 7 -42.48 73.62 55.01
CA VAL A 7 -43.11 72.88 53.90
C VAL A 7 -42.02 72.29 52.99
N THR A 8 -41.91 70.98 52.99
CA THR A 8 -41.13 70.14 52.07
C THR A 8 -41.84 69.98 50.72
N HIS A 9 -41.11 70.03 49.60
CA HIS A 9 -41.55 69.46 48.32
C HIS A 9 -40.57 68.42 47.81
N SER A 10 -41.17 67.29 47.44
CA SER A 10 -40.63 66.00 47.03
C SER A 10 -39.81 66.04 45.74
N ILE A 11 -38.64 65.40 45.75
CA ILE A 11 -37.90 65.01 44.55
C ILE A 11 -38.51 63.69 44.05
N LEU A 12 -39.21 63.73 42.92
CA LEU A 12 -39.65 62.53 42.23
C LEU A 12 -38.49 61.91 41.42
N PRO A 13 -38.38 60.57 41.36
CA PRO A 13 -37.26 59.88 40.72
C PRO A 13 -37.35 59.92 39.19
N SER A 14 -36.21 60.09 38.53
CA SER A 14 -36.07 60.00 37.07
C SER A 14 -36.37 58.58 36.58
N LYS A 15 -37.51 58.41 35.92
CA LYS A 15 -37.89 57.18 35.22
C LYS A 15 -37.07 57.07 33.91
N PRO A 16 -36.48 55.90 33.57
CA PRO A 16 -35.81 55.73 32.29
C PRO A 16 -36.86 55.78 31.17
N ILE A 17 -36.66 56.66 30.18
CA ILE A 17 -37.52 56.73 28.99
C ILE A 17 -36.96 55.71 27.98
N ALA A 18 -37.77 54.70 27.65
CA ALA A 18 -37.50 53.74 26.58
C ALA A 18 -37.50 54.45 25.20
N PRO A 19 -36.69 53.98 24.23
CA PRO A 19 -36.60 54.63 22.92
C PRO A 19 -37.89 54.40 22.14
N GLN A 20 -38.72 55.44 21.99
CA GLN A 20 -39.81 55.40 21.03
C GLN A 20 -39.33 55.91 19.68
N SER A 21 -39.27 54.96 18.74
CA SER A 21 -39.21 55.14 17.30
C SER A 21 -40.33 56.08 16.82
N GLY A 22 -40.05 57.37 16.77
CA GLY A 22 -40.87 58.38 16.10
C GLY A 22 -39.96 59.25 15.26
N ALA A 23 -40.26 59.39 13.96
CA ALA A 23 -39.50 60.19 13.02
C ALA A 23 -39.23 61.60 13.58
N ILE A 24 -37.94 61.95 13.71
CA ILE A 24 -37.51 63.27 14.17
C ILE A 24 -38.01 64.29 13.15
N LYS A 25 -38.98 65.12 13.53
CA LYS A 25 -39.44 66.22 12.68
C LYS A 25 -38.36 67.31 12.64
N GLU A 26 -37.91 67.64 11.43
CA GLU A 26 -36.84 68.60 11.19
C GLU A 26 -37.41 70.02 11.13
N TYR A 27 -36.91 70.92 11.98
CA TYR A 27 -37.29 72.33 11.96
C TYR A 27 -36.10 73.21 11.61
N TYR A 28 -36.36 74.30 10.87
CA TYR A 28 -35.33 75.23 10.40
C TYR A 28 -35.61 76.65 10.88
N ARG A 29 -34.59 77.33 11.42
CA ARG A 29 -34.67 78.80 11.61
C ARG A 29 -34.40 79.48 10.27
N LYS A 30 -35.25 80.44 9.89
CA LYS A 30 -35.04 81.30 8.72
C LYS A 30 -34.38 82.61 9.15
N LYS A 31 -33.31 83.01 8.46
CA LYS A 31 -32.77 84.37 8.49
C LYS A 31 -32.77 84.86 7.05
N ASP A 32 -33.40 86.01 6.82
CA ASP A 32 -33.57 86.60 5.49
C ASP A 32 -34.23 85.64 4.47
N GLY A 33 -35.21 84.85 4.94
CA GLY A 33 -35.97 83.91 4.12
C GLY A 33 -35.27 82.57 3.84
N VAL A 34 -34.00 82.42 4.23
CA VAL A 34 -33.20 81.21 4.00
C VAL A 34 -33.05 80.41 5.30
N ASN A 35 -33.28 79.10 5.23
CA ASN A 35 -33.09 78.18 6.35
C ASN A 35 -31.61 78.12 6.73
N VAL A 36 -31.24 78.60 7.93
CA VAL A 36 -29.84 78.70 8.37
C VAL A 36 -29.44 77.65 9.41
N ASN A 37 -30.36 77.16 10.25
CA ASN A 37 -30.03 76.19 11.31
C ASN A 37 -31.11 75.12 11.45
N LYS A 38 -30.71 73.84 11.51
CA LYS A 38 -31.59 72.70 11.78
C LYS A 38 -31.65 72.43 13.28
N TYR A 39 -32.84 72.28 13.85
CA TYR A 39 -33.03 71.99 15.28
C TYR A 39 -34.22 71.03 15.51
N ALA A 40 -34.23 70.38 16.67
CA ALA A 40 -35.33 69.50 17.11
C ALA A 40 -36.19 70.22 18.16
N GLN A 41 -37.48 69.87 18.22
CA GLN A 41 -38.40 70.35 19.25
C GLN A 41 -38.94 69.18 20.08
N ASP A 42 -39.23 69.42 21.36
CA ASP A 42 -39.95 68.47 22.20
C ASP A 42 -41.46 68.46 21.88
N THR A 43 -42.21 67.57 22.51
CA THR A 43 -43.67 67.45 22.32
C THR A 43 -44.47 68.67 22.79
N ALA A 44 -43.85 69.60 23.52
CA ALA A 44 -44.43 70.87 23.92
C ALA A 44 -44.01 72.04 23.01
N GLY A 45 -43.21 71.79 21.97
CA GLY A 45 -42.78 72.77 20.97
C GLY A 45 -41.55 73.59 21.40
N ASN A 46 -40.90 73.24 22.51
CA ASN A 46 -39.68 73.91 22.95
C ASN A 46 -38.48 73.42 22.15
N GLU A 47 -37.56 74.32 21.81
CA GLU A 47 -36.33 73.98 21.11
C GLU A 47 -35.40 73.16 22.02
N VAL A 48 -35.13 71.92 21.60
CA VAL A 48 -34.18 71.04 22.28
C VAL A 48 -32.80 71.37 21.74
N ARG A 49 -32.05 72.11 22.53
CA ARG A 49 -30.63 72.38 22.27
C ARG A 49 -29.86 71.08 22.51
N ILE A 50 -29.38 70.44 21.44
CA ILE A 50 -28.38 69.37 21.55
C ILE A 50 -27.03 70.05 21.82
N ASP A 51 -26.88 70.60 23.03
CA ASP A 51 -25.60 71.11 23.49
C ASP A 51 -24.74 69.90 23.89
N ASN A 52 -23.68 69.65 23.11
CA ASN A 52 -22.60 68.70 23.36
C ASN A 52 -22.95 67.21 23.32
N VAL A 53 -23.01 66.63 22.11
CA VAL A 53 -22.41 65.30 21.94
C VAL A 53 -20.89 65.49 21.95
N ARG A 54 -20.30 65.60 23.14
CA ARG A 54 -18.85 65.59 23.31
C ARG A 54 -18.41 64.13 23.30
N ILE A 55 -17.98 63.62 22.15
CA ILE A 55 -17.21 62.38 22.12
C ILE A 55 -15.81 62.74 22.61
N ASP A 56 -15.58 62.54 23.91
CA ASP A 56 -14.31 62.81 24.56
C ASP A 56 -13.30 61.71 24.19
N PHE A 57 -12.47 61.96 23.18
CA PHE A 57 -11.33 61.09 22.88
C PHE A 57 -10.20 61.48 23.84
N GLY A 58 -9.96 60.62 24.83
CA GLY A 58 -9.06 60.83 25.97
C GLY A 58 -7.80 61.65 25.67
N ALA A 59 -7.49 62.57 26.58
CA ALA A 59 -6.49 63.60 26.45
C ALA A 59 -5.05 63.10 26.16
N VAL A 60 -4.49 63.50 25.02
CA VAL A 60 -3.10 63.98 24.90
C VAL A 60 -3.03 65.08 23.81
N ASN A 61 -2.41 66.21 24.17
CA ASN A 61 -2.29 67.55 23.56
C ASN A 61 -1.80 67.64 22.06
N PRO A 62 -1.80 68.80 21.36
CA PRO A 62 -2.90 69.33 20.53
C PRO A 62 -2.47 69.74 19.10
N VAL A 63 -3.09 69.19 18.05
CA VAL A 63 -3.49 69.93 16.83
C VAL A 63 -4.70 69.16 16.27
N ALA A 64 -5.90 69.51 16.73
CA ALA A 64 -7.12 68.86 16.27
C ALA A 64 -7.45 69.35 14.84
N PRO A 65 -7.51 68.46 13.82
CA PRO A 65 -8.14 68.82 12.56
C PRO A 65 -9.63 69.04 12.83
N THR A 66 -10.17 70.16 12.37
CA THR A 66 -11.61 70.44 12.43
C THR A 66 -12.36 69.41 11.59
N ALA A 67 -12.93 68.40 12.24
CA ALA A 67 -13.88 67.47 11.59
C ALA A 67 -15.13 68.26 11.17
N THR A 68 -15.42 68.30 9.87
CA THR A 68 -16.48 69.12 9.29
C THR A 68 -17.78 68.35 9.02
N SER A 69 -17.77 67.02 9.03
CA SER A 69 -19.00 66.21 9.02
C SER A 69 -18.76 64.75 9.42
N ILE A 70 -19.73 64.15 10.08
CA ILE A 70 -19.84 62.70 10.30
C ILE A 70 -20.90 62.19 9.32
N VAL A 71 -20.53 61.24 8.47
CA VAL A 71 -21.48 60.54 7.57
C VAL A 71 -21.61 59.11 8.08
N GLU A 72 -22.83 58.69 8.38
CA GLU A 72 -23.17 57.32 8.78
C GLU A 72 -23.56 56.54 7.52
N GLU A 73 -22.84 55.44 7.24
CA GLU A 73 -23.13 54.56 6.11
C GLU A 73 -23.16 53.11 6.62
N GLY A 74 -24.37 52.60 6.90
CA GLY A 74 -24.53 51.29 7.55
C GLY A 74 -23.90 51.28 8.95
N ASP A 75 -23.06 50.28 9.22
CA ASP A 75 -22.35 50.12 10.49
C ASP A 75 -20.99 50.87 10.53
N GLN A 76 -20.79 51.94 9.75
CA GLN A 76 -19.51 52.65 9.70
C GLN A 76 -19.67 54.17 9.88
N PHE A 77 -18.73 54.76 10.63
CA PHE A 77 -18.55 56.21 10.75
C PHE A 77 -17.29 56.62 9.99
N ILE A 78 -17.45 57.42 8.93
CA ILE A 78 -16.33 57.96 8.16
C ILE A 78 -16.14 59.44 8.54
N VAL A 79 -14.94 59.77 9.03
CA VAL A 79 -14.54 61.16 9.26
C VAL A 79 -13.58 61.58 8.14
N THR A 80 -14.04 62.44 7.24
CA THR A 80 -13.25 62.95 6.12
C THR A 80 -12.62 64.30 6.45
N SER A 81 -11.48 64.62 5.82
CA SER A 81 -10.74 65.85 6.06
C SER A 81 -11.41 67.11 5.53
N ASP A 82 -12.36 66.99 4.60
CA ASP A 82 -12.95 68.12 3.87
C ASP A 82 -14.49 68.07 3.77
N GLY A 83 -15.14 67.11 4.45
CA GLY A 83 -16.59 66.97 4.44
C GLY A 83 -17.19 66.49 3.10
N THR A 84 -16.36 66.06 2.15
CA THR A 84 -16.84 65.46 0.89
C THR A 84 -16.64 63.94 0.87
N LYS A 85 -17.45 63.24 0.08
CA LYS A 85 -17.40 61.78 -0.12
C LYS A 85 -16.06 61.27 -0.68
N ASN A 86 -15.20 62.16 -1.18
CA ASN A 86 -13.92 61.84 -1.81
C ASN A 86 -12.69 62.33 -1.00
N GLY A 87 -12.89 62.88 0.20
CA GLY A 87 -11.78 63.29 1.06
C GLY A 87 -10.98 62.09 1.58
N ALA A 88 -9.67 62.25 1.77
CA ALA A 88 -8.81 61.21 2.32
C ALA A 88 -9.35 60.71 3.68
N ILE A 89 -9.53 59.40 3.83
CA ILE A 89 -9.96 58.77 5.09
C ILE A 89 -8.89 59.06 6.15
N LEU A 90 -9.22 59.89 7.15
CA LEU A 90 -8.24 60.32 8.15
C LEU A 90 -7.96 59.22 9.18
N ARG A 91 -8.97 58.45 9.57
CA ARG A 91 -8.91 57.40 10.60
C ARG A 91 -9.98 56.35 10.33
N GLU A 92 -9.59 55.08 10.41
CA GLU A 92 -10.51 53.94 10.36
C GLU A 92 -10.82 53.49 11.79
N PHE A 93 -12.06 53.11 12.08
CA PHE A 93 -12.50 52.63 13.39
C PHE A 93 -13.19 51.27 13.22
N VAL A 94 -12.92 50.34 14.13
CA VAL A 94 -13.55 49.02 14.16
C VAL A 94 -14.30 48.83 15.47
N PHE A 95 -15.47 48.18 15.41
CA PHE A 95 -16.24 47.82 16.60
C PHE A 95 -15.84 46.42 17.06
N ALA A 96 -15.19 46.32 18.21
CA ALA A 96 -14.75 45.05 18.80
C ALA A 96 -14.90 45.12 20.33
N ASP A 97 -15.26 44.00 20.96
CA ASP A 97 -15.49 43.88 22.41
C ASP A 97 -16.54 44.86 22.97
N GLY A 98 -17.49 45.28 22.13
CA GLY A 98 -18.54 46.24 22.52
C GLY A 98 -18.09 47.70 22.54
N ILE A 99 -16.90 48.03 22.00
CA ILE A 99 -16.35 49.39 21.99
C ILE A 99 -15.79 49.73 20.60
N TRP A 100 -15.95 50.97 20.16
CA TRP A 100 -15.29 51.49 18.95
C TRP A 100 -13.81 51.76 19.23
N LYS A 101 -12.91 51.13 18.48
CA LYS A 101 -11.45 51.30 18.60
C LYS A 101 -10.89 51.93 17.34
N GLN A 102 -10.01 52.93 17.48
CA GLN A 102 -9.30 53.54 16.37
C GLN A 102 -8.24 52.56 15.84
N VAL A 103 -8.20 52.32 14.52
CA VAL A 103 -7.32 51.34 13.88
C VAL A 103 -5.83 51.66 14.07
N SER A 104 -5.47 52.91 14.39
CA SER A 104 -4.09 53.29 14.74
C SER A 104 -3.66 52.87 16.14
N ASP A 105 -4.60 52.58 17.06
CA ASP A 105 -4.31 52.47 18.49
C ASP A 105 -4.41 51.02 19.00
N SER A 106 -4.78 50.06 18.15
CA SER A 106 -4.63 48.65 18.51
C SER A 106 -3.16 48.24 18.35
N SER A 107 -2.53 47.91 19.47
CA SER A 107 -1.24 47.20 19.57
C SER A 107 -1.34 45.74 19.09
N ASP A 108 -2.34 45.42 18.27
CA ASP A 108 -2.62 44.07 17.82
C ASP A 108 -1.68 43.71 16.66
N ASN A 109 -0.63 42.97 17.01
CA ASN A 109 0.34 42.37 16.09
C ASN A 109 -0.35 41.33 15.18
N SER A 110 -1.15 41.76 14.18
CA SER A 110 -1.65 40.97 13.02
C SER A 110 -2.63 41.77 12.12
N LYS A 111 -2.29 43.01 11.72
CA LYS A 111 -3.17 43.80 10.85
C LYS A 111 -3.15 43.25 9.41
N TRP A 112 -4.33 42.86 8.92
CA TRP A 112 -4.55 42.60 7.50
C TRP A 112 -4.61 43.94 6.76
N THR A 113 -3.87 44.05 5.66
CA THR A 113 -3.82 45.27 4.84
C THR A 113 -4.19 44.95 3.41
N LYS A 114 -4.94 45.86 2.78
CA LYS A 114 -5.21 45.78 1.35
C LYS A 114 -3.96 46.18 0.58
N ASN A 115 -3.41 45.24 -0.19
CA ASN A 115 -2.30 45.48 -1.10
C ASN A 115 -2.85 45.68 -2.51
N THR A 116 -3.01 46.95 -2.90
CA THR A 116 -3.53 47.32 -4.22
C THR A 116 -2.55 47.05 -5.36
N VAL A 117 -1.25 46.94 -5.08
CA VAL A 117 -0.24 46.61 -6.09
C VAL A 117 -0.34 45.14 -6.51
N ASN A 118 -0.63 44.26 -5.55
CA ASN A 118 -0.62 42.81 -5.77
C ASN A 118 -2.01 42.16 -5.79
N SER A 119 -3.09 42.96 -5.76
CA SER A 119 -4.48 42.48 -5.72
C SER A 119 -4.68 41.43 -4.62
N SER A 120 -4.31 41.78 -3.39
CA SER A 120 -4.35 40.86 -2.26
C SER A 120 -4.64 41.52 -0.91
N ILE A 121 -5.01 40.68 0.06
CA ILE A 121 -5.04 41.00 1.49
C ILE A 121 -3.86 40.32 2.18
N ASP A 122 -3.00 41.11 2.84
CA ASP A 122 -1.70 40.67 3.38
C ASP A 122 -1.58 40.94 4.89
N LEU A 123 -0.92 40.07 5.64
CA LEU A 123 -0.47 40.37 7.02
C LEU A 123 0.71 41.34 7.01
N LYS A 124 0.54 42.52 7.65
CA LYS A 124 1.53 43.61 7.62
C LYS A 124 2.74 43.39 8.53
N GLU A 125 2.55 42.74 9.67
CA GLU A 125 3.55 42.64 10.74
C GLU A 125 3.75 41.20 11.21
N THR A 126 4.94 40.92 11.72
CA THR A 126 5.28 39.68 12.42
C THR A 126 4.65 39.69 13.82
N SER A 127 4.60 38.54 14.50
CA SER A 127 4.07 38.46 15.87
C SER A 127 4.86 39.31 16.88
N THR A 128 6.07 39.75 16.52
CA THR A 128 6.92 40.65 17.31
C THR A 128 6.78 42.13 16.90
N GLY A 129 5.81 42.47 16.04
CA GLY A 129 5.55 43.84 15.58
C GLY A 129 6.48 44.37 14.49
N ALA A 130 7.46 43.56 14.02
CA ALA A 130 8.33 43.96 12.91
C ALA A 130 7.56 43.86 11.58
N VAL A 131 7.73 44.86 10.70
CA VAL A 131 7.10 44.88 9.37
C VAL A 131 7.50 43.65 8.57
N ARG A 132 6.51 42.90 8.07
CA ARG A 132 6.76 41.79 7.15
C ARG A 132 7.16 42.36 5.80
N THR A 133 8.13 41.73 5.14
CA THR A 133 8.39 41.99 3.73
C THR A 133 7.13 41.70 2.94
N SER A 134 6.69 42.64 2.10
CA SER A 134 5.51 42.47 1.24
C SER A 134 5.59 41.13 0.52
N GLY A 135 4.51 40.33 0.57
CA GLY A 135 4.50 39.02 -0.10
C GLY A 135 4.94 37.80 0.71
N THR A 136 5.28 37.90 2.01
CA THR A 136 6.00 36.80 2.71
C THR A 136 5.26 36.12 3.86
N GLY A 137 4.05 36.56 4.22
CA GLY A 137 3.32 36.05 5.41
C GLY A 137 2.18 35.10 5.07
N PHE A 138 0.98 35.65 5.02
CA PHE A 138 -0.24 35.00 4.59
C PHE A 138 -0.94 35.96 3.64
N ILE A 139 -1.34 35.47 2.47
CA ILE A 139 -1.83 36.28 1.35
C ILE A 139 -3.09 35.65 0.80
N ILE A 140 -4.12 36.46 0.60
CA ILE A 140 -5.34 36.06 -0.11
C ILE A 140 -5.43 36.93 -1.36
N LYS A 141 -5.36 36.30 -2.54
CA LYS A 141 -5.49 36.99 -3.84
C LYS A 141 -6.96 37.24 -4.18
N ASP A 142 -7.23 38.25 -5.00
CA ASP A 142 -8.58 38.54 -5.50
C ASP A 142 -9.20 37.36 -6.29
N ASN A 143 -8.38 36.48 -6.85
CA ASN A 143 -8.82 35.25 -7.51
C ASN A 143 -9.15 34.09 -6.54
N GLY A 144 -9.10 34.33 -5.23
CA GLY A 144 -9.41 33.36 -4.18
C GLY A 144 -8.25 32.44 -3.77
N SER A 145 -7.07 32.54 -4.42
CA SER A 145 -5.92 31.71 -4.06
C SER A 145 -5.25 32.21 -2.79
N VAL A 146 -4.89 31.28 -1.89
CA VAL A 146 -4.26 31.55 -0.60
C VAL A 146 -2.80 31.12 -0.61
N GLY A 147 -1.90 32.02 -0.22
CA GLY A 147 -0.47 31.75 -0.05
C GLY A 147 -0.04 31.85 1.41
N VAL A 148 0.67 30.84 1.92
CA VAL A 148 1.35 30.90 3.23
C VAL A 148 2.86 30.87 2.98
N GLY A 149 3.55 31.97 3.24
CA GLY A 149 4.98 32.13 2.91
C GLY A 149 5.30 32.24 1.42
N ILE A 150 4.28 32.42 0.56
CA ILE A 150 4.37 32.53 -0.91
C ILE A 150 3.56 33.74 -1.39
N SER A 151 4.17 34.63 -2.17
CA SER A 151 3.53 35.85 -2.71
C SER A 151 2.66 35.61 -3.93
N ASN A 152 2.93 34.54 -4.67
CA ASN A 152 2.24 34.16 -5.89
C ASN A 152 1.81 32.68 -5.82
N PRO A 153 0.69 32.36 -5.14
CA PRO A 153 0.19 31.00 -5.08
C PRO A 153 -0.19 30.48 -6.47
N GLU A 154 0.37 29.35 -6.87
CA GLU A 154 0.13 28.70 -8.19
C GLU A 154 -1.06 27.73 -8.16
N ALA A 155 -1.64 27.51 -6.98
CA ALA A 155 -2.81 26.69 -6.71
C ALA A 155 -3.72 27.38 -5.67
N PRO A 156 -4.99 26.93 -5.50
CA PRO A 156 -5.93 27.54 -4.56
C PRO A 156 -5.39 27.68 -3.12
N LEU A 157 -4.51 26.78 -2.68
CA LEU A 157 -3.71 26.92 -1.47
C LEU A 157 -2.26 26.53 -1.77
N SER A 158 -1.31 27.46 -1.57
CA SER A 158 0.12 27.22 -1.72
C SER A 158 0.85 27.54 -0.41
N VAL A 159 1.67 26.62 0.09
CA VAL A 159 2.42 26.78 1.35
C VAL A 159 3.90 26.62 1.10
N ASN A 160 4.71 27.62 1.48
CA ASN A 160 6.18 27.54 1.46
C ASN A 160 6.66 26.76 2.68
N GLY A 161 6.61 25.43 2.58
CA GLY A 161 7.04 24.53 3.65
C GLY A 161 6.14 23.32 3.82
N ALA A 162 6.48 22.46 4.78
CA ALA A 162 5.67 21.29 5.11
C ALA A 162 4.37 21.69 5.82
N ILE A 163 3.24 21.13 5.36
CA ILE A 163 1.95 21.26 6.03
C ILE A 163 1.85 20.20 7.12
N HIS A 164 1.82 20.61 8.38
CA HIS A 164 1.44 19.72 9.47
C HIS A 164 -0.08 19.63 9.54
N SER A 165 -0.65 18.64 8.84
CA SER A 165 -2.05 18.25 9.03
C SER A 165 -2.12 17.26 10.19
N ALA A 166 -2.12 17.77 11.42
CA ALA A 166 -2.37 16.92 12.58
C ALA A 166 -3.86 16.54 12.58
N ASP A 167 -4.18 15.29 12.23
CA ASP A 167 -5.46 14.68 12.59
C ASP A 167 -5.44 14.47 14.12
N SER A 168 -5.79 15.51 14.86
CA SER A 168 -6.07 15.50 16.30
C SER A 168 -4.88 15.33 17.28
N ALA A 169 -4.77 16.34 18.15
CA ALA A 169 -4.19 16.35 19.51
C ALA A 169 -2.67 16.09 19.71
N THR A 170 -1.94 17.19 19.92
CA THR A 170 -0.67 17.32 20.68
C THR A 170 0.51 16.44 20.27
N PRO A 171 1.68 17.02 19.88
CA PRO A 171 2.88 16.23 19.66
C PRO A 171 3.33 15.55 20.96
N GLN A 172 3.00 14.26 21.12
CA GLN A 172 3.56 13.42 22.17
C GLN A 172 4.57 12.45 21.55
N ALA A 173 5.75 12.37 22.15
CA ALA A 173 6.73 11.34 21.83
C ALA A 173 6.10 9.95 22.04
N ASN A 174 6.47 8.99 21.18
CA ASN A 174 6.08 7.56 21.26
C ASN A 174 4.70 7.18 20.68
N GLN A 175 4.03 8.03 19.91
CA GLN A 175 2.87 7.63 19.10
C GLN A 175 3.22 7.37 17.62
N ILE A 176 2.33 6.66 16.94
CA ILE A 176 2.40 6.36 15.50
C ILE A 176 2.37 7.68 14.72
N GLN A 177 3.41 7.95 13.94
CA GLN A 177 3.44 9.07 13.00
C GLN A 177 3.27 8.54 11.59
N SER A 178 2.54 9.28 10.74
CA SER A 178 2.36 8.97 9.32
C SER A 178 2.75 10.17 8.48
N TYR A 179 3.54 9.90 7.43
CA TYR A 179 4.00 10.90 6.47
C TYR A 179 3.69 10.43 5.06
N ARG A 180 3.36 11.35 4.16
CA ARG A 180 2.96 11.07 2.79
C ARG A 180 3.89 11.77 1.82
N ASP A 181 4.18 11.09 0.72
CA ASP A 181 4.98 11.60 -0.40
C ASP A 181 6.29 12.33 0.01
N VAL A 182 7.07 11.69 0.89
CA VAL A 182 8.22 12.31 1.56
C VAL A 182 9.43 12.56 0.64
N VAL A 183 9.52 11.86 -0.49
CA VAL A 183 10.51 12.12 -1.55
C VAL A 183 10.03 11.59 -2.89
N ARG A 184 10.42 12.27 -3.97
CA ARG A 184 10.14 11.91 -5.36
C ARG A 184 11.42 11.94 -6.18
N TYR A 185 11.52 11.07 -7.18
CA TYR A 185 12.61 11.02 -8.14
C TYR A 185 12.07 10.79 -9.55
N THR A 186 12.66 11.53 -10.48
CA THR A 186 12.31 11.49 -11.89
C THR A 186 13.60 11.30 -12.69
N GLY A 187 13.84 10.08 -13.17
CA GLY A 187 14.82 9.81 -14.22
C GLY A 187 14.19 10.10 -15.58
N ASN A 188 14.71 11.10 -16.29
CA ASN A 188 14.23 11.48 -17.63
C ASN A 188 15.08 10.88 -18.77
N ASN A 189 16.18 10.21 -18.44
CA ASN A 189 17.03 9.56 -19.43
C ASN A 189 16.37 8.26 -19.91
N SER A 190 16.65 7.93 -21.17
CA SER A 190 16.14 6.70 -21.80
C SER A 190 16.53 5.45 -21.03
N THR A 191 17.74 5.41 -20.50
CA THR A 191 18.23 4.37 -19.61
C THR A 191 19.20 4.96 -18.59
N VAL A 192 19.08 4.55 -17.33
CA VAL A 192 20.02 4.84 -16.25
C VAL A 192 20.41 3.51 -15.60
N THR A 193 21.70 3.22 -15.52
CA THR A 193 22.22 1.98 -14.94
C THR A 193 22.72 2.21 -13.52
N GLY A 194 22.24 1.41 -12.57
CA GLY A 194 22.66 1.47 -11.17
C GLY A 194 21.58 1.00 -10.20
N ALA A 195 21.94 0.88 -8.92
CA ALA A 195 20.98 0.64 -7.87
C ALA A 195 20.31 1.97 -7.48
N ILE A 196 18.98 1.99 -7.37
CA ILE A 196 18.28 3.18 -6.87
C ILE A 196 18.49 3.22 -5.36
N LYS A 197 19.15 4.26 -4.89
CA LYS A 197 19.44 4.49 -3.47
C LYS A 197 18.49 5.53 -2.89
N ILE A 198 17.79 5.16 -1.84
CA ILE A 198 16.86 6.02 -1.10
C ILE A 198 17.45 6.24 0.31
N LYS A 199 17.99 7.43 0.56
CA LYS A 199 18.54 7.83 1.85
C LYS A 199 17.43 7.97 2.90
N LEU A 200 17.65 7.38 4.08
CA LEU A 200 16.79 7.59 5.25
C LEU A 200 17.18 8.90 5.99
N PRO A 201 16.21 9.62 6.57
CA PRO A 201 16.48 10.85 7.33
C PRO A 201 17.34 10.65 8.58
N LYS A 202 17.29 9.46 9.17
CA LYS A 202 17.99 9.12 10.41
C LYS A 202 18.72 7.80 10.27
N MET A 203 19.85 7.70 10.95
CA MET A 203 20.58 6.46 11.14
C MET A 203 20.31 5.91 12.54
N ALA A 204 20.22 4.58 12.68
CA ALA A 204 20.34 3.89 13.97
C ALA A 204 19.43 4.49 15.06
N SER A 205 18.17 4.77 14.71
CA SER A 205 17.28 5.61 15.50
C SER A 205 16.34 4.85 16.42
N ASP A 206 16.46 3.52 16.48
CA ASP A 206 15.53 2.61 17.15
C ASP A 206 14.07 2.85 16.72
N THR A 207 13.86 3.26 15.46
CA THR A 207 12.51 3.52 14.93
C THR A 207 11.99 2.29 14.21
N MET A 208 10.79 1.85 14.57
CA MET A 208 10.06 0.83 13.80
C MET A 208 9.33 1.51 12.64
N LEU A 209 9.62 1.09 11.42
CA LEU A 209 9.18 1.72 10.18
C LEU A 209 8.32 0.77 9.34
N ASN A 210 7.26 1.33 8.76
CA ASN A 210 6.58 0.76 7.60
C ASN A 210 6.63 1.78 6.46
N ILE A 211 7.21 1.41 5.32
CA ILE A 211 7.47 2.32 4.21
C ILE A 211 6.88 1.74 2.93
N LYS A 212 6.12 2.56 2.19
CA LYS A 212 5.59 2.22 0.86
C LYS A 212 6.26 3.06 -0.23
N ILE A 213 6.93 2.37 -1.14
CA ILE A 213 7.60 2.94 -2.31
C ILE A 213 6.79 2.56 -3.55
N LYS A 214 6.42 3.53 -4.37
CA LYS A 214 5.84 3.27 -5.69
C LYS A 214 6.87 3.56 -6.76
N MET A 215 6.91 2.71 -7.77
CA MET A 215 7.86 2.83 -8.86
C MET A 215 7.20 2.55 -10.21
N TYR A 216 7.57 3.36 -11.19
CA TYR A 216 7.30 3.13 -12.60
C TYR A 216 8.62 3.00 -13.35
N ASN A 217 8.70 2.00 -14.24
CA ASN A 217 9.82 1.80 -15.13
C ASN A 217 9.29 1.52 -16.55
N TYR A 218 9.75 2.28 -17.54
CA TYR A 218 9.25 2.18 -18.90
C TYR A 218 9.84 0.97 -19.62
N ASP A 219 9.25 -0.20 -19.41
CA ASP A 219 9.47 -1.37 -20.26
C ASP A 219 8.24 -2.29 -20.30
N THR A 220 8.34 -3.36 -21.09
CA THR A 220 7.23 -4.29 -21.37
C THR A 220 6.95 -5.28 -20.24
N ILE A 221 7.76 -5.29 -19.18
CA ILE A 221 7.75 -6.35 -18.16
C ILE A 221 7.57 -5.79 -16.74
N SER A 222 8.11 -4.61 -16.45
CA SER A 222 8.24 -4.01 -15.12
C SER A 222 7.66 -2.58 -15.07
N GLY A 223 6.52 -2.41 -15.74
CA GLY A 223 5.82 -1.13 -15.86
C GLY A 223 5.56 -0.44 -14.52
N ALA A 224 4.85 -1.11 -13.61
CA ALA A 224 4.48 -0.57 -12.30
C ALA A 224 4.74 -1.57 -11.17
N SER A 225 5.24 -1.06 -10.05
CA SER A 225 5.46 -1.85 -8.84
C SER A 225 5.27 -1.02 -7.57
N GLU A 226 4.84 -1.68 -6.51
CA GLU A 226 4.85 -1.12 -5.15
C GLU A 226 5.67 -2.02 -4.23
N ILE A 227 6.56 -1.40 -3.45
CA ILE A 227 7.42 -2.08 -2.48
C ILE A 227 6.98 -1.63 -1.10
N ILE A 228 6.60 -2.56 -0.24
CA ILE A 228 6.27 -2.30 1.17
C ILE A 228 7.37 -2.91 2.02
N LEU A 229 8.02 -2.08 2.83
CA LEU A 229 9.08 -2.49 3.74
C LEU A 229 8.62 -2.32 5.18
N GLY A 230 8.84 -3.34 6.00
CA GLY A 230 8.76 -3.24 7.46
C GLY A 230 10.13 -3.53 8.06
N PHE A 231 10.63 -2.71 8.98
CA PHE A 231 11.87 -2.99 9.71
C PHE A 231 12.03 -2.08 10.93
N CYS A 232 12.85 -2.48 11.90
CA CYS A 232 13.36 -1.58 12.92
C CYS A 232 14.73 -1.06 12.51
N ASN A 233 14.88 0.26 12.42
CA ASN A 233 16.17 0.94 12.22
C ASN A 233 16.90 1.02 13.57
N HIS A 234 17.42 -0.11 14.03
CA HIS A 234 18.00 -0.24 15.36
C HIS A 234 19.48 0.18 15.39
N THR A 235 19.97 0.55 16.58
CA THR A 235 21.37 0.91 16.82
C THR A 235 22.36 -0.18 16.42
N SER A 236 22.03 -1.46 16.63
CA SER A 236 22.86 -2.60 16.23
C SER A 236 22.73 -3.04 14.77
N GLY A 237 21.82 -2.43 13.99
CA GLY A 237 21.56 -2.79 12.59
C GLY A 237 20.07 -2.75 12.25
N PHE A 238 19.72 -3.11 11.03
CA PHE A 238 18.31 -3.30 10.69
C PHE A 238 17.82 -4.66 11.22
N VAL A 239 16.76 -4.68 12.01
CA VAL A 239 16.20 -5.90 12.61
C VAL A 239 14.71 -6.04 12.32
N ASN A 240 14.18 -7.26 12.43
CA ASN A 240 12.77 -7.59 12.15
C ASN A 240 12.29 -7.06 10.80
N HIS A 241 13.12 -7.28 9.77
CA HIS A 241 12.92 -6.72 8.45
C HIS A 241 12.11 -7.64 7.52
N SER A 242 11.20 -7.05 6.75
CA SER A 242 10.39 -7.72 5.76
C SER A 242 10.17 -6.83 4.54
N CYS A 243 9.92 -7.46 3.40
CA CYS A 243 9.60 -6.78 2.15
C CYS A 243 8.45 -7.49 1.43
N VAL A 244 7.55 -6.72 0.85
CA VAL A 244 6.50 -7.18 -0.07
C VAL A 244 6.67 -6.39 -1.36
N ILE A 245 6.64 -7.06 -2.51
CA ILE A 245 6.68 -6.43 -3.83
C ILE A 245 5.38 -6.79 -4.55
N ASN A 246 4.55 -5.78 -4.81
CA ASN A 246 3.36 -5.89 -5.65
C ASN A 246 3.71 -5.48 -7.08
N GLY A 247 3.25 -6.25 -8.06
CA GLY A 247 3.63 -6.07 -9.46
C GLY A 247 5.01 -6.66 -9.75
N LYS A 248 5.65 -6.20 -10.83
CA LYS A 248 6.95 -6.71 -11.27
C LYS A 248 7.95 -5.57 -11.34
N MET A 249 9.07 -5.73 -10.63
CA MET A 249 10.21 -4.81 -10.72
C MET A 249 11.22 -5.31 -11.76
N LYS A 250 12.02 -4.38 -12.32
CA LYS A 250 13.10 -4.71 -13.25
C LYS A 250 14.14 -5.65 -12.62
N SER A 251 14.46 -5.37 -11.36
CA SER A 251 15.20 -6.23 -10.46
C SER A 251 14.43 -6.31 -9.15
N GLU A 252 14.19 -7.52 -8.66
CA GLU A 252 13.48 -7.78 -7.40
C GLU A 252 14.42 -7.78 -6.18
N VAL A 253 15.65 -7.30 -6.38
CA VAL A 253 16.63 -7.14 -5.32
C VAL A 253 16.31 -5.90 -4.50
N VAL A 254 16.08 -6.08 -3.20
CA VAL A 254 15.87 -4.99 -2.24
C VAL A 254 16.82 -5.20 -1.07
N ARG A 255 17.53 -4.14 -0.66
CA ARG A 255 18.48 -4.18 0.47
C ARG A 255 18.29 -2.99 1.39
N LEU A 256 18.54 -3.18 2.68
CA LEU A 256 18.76 -2.11 3.63
C LEU A 256 20.27 -1.98 3.83
N GLY A 257 20.80 -0.79 3.59
CA GLY A 257 22.23 -0.49 3.68
C GLY A 257 22.52 0.50 4.80
N ARG A 258 23.62 0.26 5.52
CA ARG A 258 24.18 1.18 6.52
C ARG A 258 25.64 1.45 6.19
N SER A 259 25.94 2.73 5.98
CA SER A 259 27.29 3.27 5.86
C SER A 259 27.75 3.89 7.17
N ALA A 260 28.96 4.47 7.19
CA ALA A 260 29.46 5.23 8.33
C ALA A 260 28.65 6.52 8.64
N THR A 261 27.86 7.04 7.69
CA THR A 261 27.20 8.36 7.84
C THR A 261 25.70 8.38 7.53
N GLU A 262 25.18 7.32 6.89
CA GLU A 262 23.75 7.22 6.57
C GLU A 262 23.24 5.77 6.48
N ASP A 263 21.94 5.65 6.75
CA ASP A 263 21.12 4.48 6.45
C ASP A 263 20.31 4.72 5.17
N TYR A 264 20.08 3.68 4.39
CA TYR A 264 19.40 3.79 3.11
C TYR A 264 18.76 2.47 2.64
N ILE A 265 17.84 2.59 1.69
CA ILE A 265 17.24 1.46 0.97
C ILE A 265 17.87 1.41 -0.43
N LEU A 266 18.22 0.23 -0.91
CA LEU A 266 18.61 -0.01 -2.30
C LEU A 266 17.54 -0.84 -3.01
N LEU A 267 17.18 -0.40 -4.22
CA LEU A 267 16.37 -1.15 -5.17
C LEU A 267 17.23 -1.51 -6.39
N GLY A 268 17.28 -2.79 -6.70
CA GLY A 268 18.12 -3.37 -7.75
C GLY A 268 19.60 -3.48 -7.39
N ASP A 269 20.39 -3.73 -8.43
CA ASP A 269 21.84 -3.84 -8.41
C ASP A 269 22.50 -2.69 -9.16
N VAL A 270 23.79 -2.50 -8.92
CA VAL A 270 24.61 -1.48 -9.61
C VAL A 270 24.68 -1.66 -11.14
N THR A 271 24.24 -2.81 -11.64
CA THR A 271 24.14 -3.13 -13.07
C THR A 271 22.71 -3.07 -13.62
N THR A 272 21.71 -2.77 -12.77
CA THR A 272 20.30 -2.73 -13.21
C THR A 272 20.06 -1.54 -14.12
N ALA A 273 19.54 -1.80 -15.32
CA ALA A 273 19.18 -0.78 -16.31
C ALA A 273 17.71 -0.36 -16.15
N TRP A 274 17.49 0.87 -15.71
CA TRP A 274 16.18 1.49 -15.51
C TRP A 274 15.84 2.42 -16.66
N ASN A 275 14.65 2.30 -17.24
CA ASN A 275 14.18 3.12 -18.34
C ASN A 275 13.17 4.15 -17.82
N TYR A 276 13.49 5.44 -17.94
CA TYR A 276 12.66 6.54 -17.44
C TYR A 276 12.09 6.34 -16.02
N PRO A 277 12.90 5.90 -15.02
CA PRO A 277 12.37 5.52 -13.72
C PRO A 277 11.67 6.69 -13.02
N LYS A 278 10.52 6.41 -12.40
CA LYS A 278 9.83 7.30 -11.48
C LYS A 278 9.72 6.60 -10.14
N VAL A 279 10.15 7.25 -9.07
CA VAL A 279 10.12 6.67 -7.71
C VAL A 279 9.51 7.67 -6.76
N ILE A 280 8.62 7.20 -5.89
CA ILE A 280 8.07 7.99 -4.79
C ILE A 280 8.05 7.15 -3.52
N VAL A 281 8.55 7.70 -2.43
CA VAL A 281 8.25 7.17 -1.09
C VAL A 281 6.93 7.79 -0.67
N SER A 282 5.84 7.07 -0.98
CA SER A 282 4.47 7.58 -0.90
C SER A 282 3.89 7.58 0.51
N GLU A 283 4.40 6.71 1.38
CA GLU A 283 3.91 6.57 2.75
C GLU A 283 5.04 6.09 3.67
N VAL A 284 5.14 6.71 4.83
CA VAL A 284 6.04 6.31 5.92
C VAL A 284 5.25 6.34 7.21
N MET A 285 5.18 5.20 7.89
CA MET A 285 4.77 5.10 9.28
C MET A 285 5.99 4.90 10.16
N SER A 286 6.10 5.65 11.25
CA SER A 286 7.18 5.51 12.24
C SER A 286 6.64 5.38 13.66
N THR A 287 7.15 4.39 14.41
CA THR A 287 6.68 4.04 15.77
C THR A 287 7.86 3.68 16.70
N TYR A 288 7.56 3.43 17.99
CA TYR A 288 8.49 3.07 19.06
C TYR A 288 9.40 4.21 19.57
N GLN A 289 10.58 4.46 18.98
CA GLN A 289 11.49 5.53 19.37
C GLN A 289 11.81 6.47 18.21
N ASN A 290 12.13 7.73 18.51
CA ASN A 290 12.55 8.74 17.53
C ASN A 290 11.57 8.92 16.35
N THR A 291 10.27 8.87 16.63
CA THR A 291 9.17 8.81 15.63
C THR A 291 8.88 10.12 14.89
N THR A 292 9.42 11.26 15.34
CA THR A 292 9.25 12.57 14.67
C THR A 292 10.34 12.82 13.62
N GLY A 293 10.15 13.77 12.71
CA GLY A 293 11.21 14.21 11.78
C GLY A 293 11.47 13.28 10.60
N TRP A 294 10.59 12.29 10.36
CA TRP A 294 10.65 11.41 9.18
C TRP A 294 9.94 11.98 7.94
N GLY A 295 9.39 13.19 8.02
CA GLY A 295 8.75 13.87 6.88
C GLY A 295 9.71 14.59 5.93
N THR A 296 10.99 14.74 6.30
CA THR A 296 12.02 15.47 5.51
C THR A 296 13.38 14.77 5.64
N GLY A 297 14.39 15.16 4.84
CA GLY A 297 15.75 14.59 4.90
C GLY A 297 15.98 13.34 4.05
N TRP A 298 14.94 12.86 3.36
CA TRP A 298 15.02 11.82 2.35
C TRP A 298 15.70 12.33 1.08
N ALA A 299 16.41 11.44 0.38
CA ALA A 299 16.96 11.72 -0.95
C ALA A 299 16.94 10.44 -1.79
N VAL A 300 16.80 10.59 -3.10
CA VAL A 300 16.89 9.46 -4.04
C VAL A 300 17.98 9.75 -5.05
N SER A 301 18.84 8.77 -5.29
CA SER A 301 19.97 8.82 -6.22
C SER A 301 20.17 7.47 -6.90
N VAL A 302 21.06 7.41 -7.90
CA VAL A 302 21.46 6.16 -8.53
C VAL A 302 22.92 5.88 -8.22
N LEU A 303 23.18 4.67 -7.72
CA LEU A 303 24.48 4.21 -7.29
C LEU A 303 25.06 3.21 -8.31
N THR A 304 26.26 3.48 -8.79
CA THR A 304 26.94 2.66 -9.82
C THR A 304 28.01 1.73 -9.24
N ALA A 305 28.28 1.80 -7.94
CA ALA A 305 29.20 0.91 -7.23
C ALA A 305 28.77 0.79 -5.76
N LEU A 306 28.89 -0.41 -5.17
CA LEU A 306 28.64 -0.60 -3.76
C LEU A 306 29.90 -0.23 -2.96
N SER A 307 29.72 0.55 -1.89
CA SER A 307 30.73 0.81 -0.86
C SER A 307 30.93 -0.45 0.02
N ALA A 308 31.96 -0.43 0.88
CA ALA A 308 32.17 -1.41 1.94
C ALA A 308 31.15 -1.26 3.11
N ASP A 309 29.90 -0.97 2.76
CA ASP A 309 28.80 -0.77 3.69
C ASP A 309 28.23 -2.12 4.14
N THR A 310 27.48 -2.09 5.23
CA THR A 310 26.74 -3.26 5.70
C THR A 310 25.39 -3.34 5.01
N PHE A 311 25.04 -4.52 4.50
CA PHE A 311 23.78 -4.76 3.81
C PHE A 311 23.04 -5.91 4.46
N VAL A 312 21.73 -5.73 4.64
CA VAL A 312 20.81 -6.84 4.90
C VAL A 312 19.77 -6.89 3.80
N THR A 313 19.37 -8.11 3.44
CA THR A 313 18.28 -8.34 2.48
C THR A 313 17.02 -8.62 3.29
N PRO A 314 15.98 -7.76 3.25
CA PRO A 314 14.74 -8.02 3.95
C PRO A 314 14.12 -9.35 3.55
N THR A 315 13.52 -10.06 4.50
CA THR A 315 12.78 -11.29 4.22
C THR A 315 11.61 -10.97 3.31
N ARG A 316 11.63 -11.48 2.08
CA ARG A 316 10.57 -11.24 1.12
C ARG A 316 9.36 -12.11 1.45
N PHE A 317 8.22 -11.47 1.66
CA PHE A 317 6.92 -12.12 1.72
C PHE A 317 6.20 -11.87 0.41
N TYR A 318 5.75 -12.95 -0.22
CA TYR A 318 4.84 -12.86 -1.35
C TYR A 318 3.44 -12.61 -0.79
N PRO A 319 2.78 -11.50 -1.14
CA PRO A 319 1.46 -11.16 -0.61
C PRO A 319 0.45 -12.12 -1.22
N SER A 320 0.27 -13.30 -0.60
CA SER A 320 -0.64 -14.39 -1.00
C SER A 320 -0.85 -14.57 -2.52
N SER A 321 0.23 -14.34 -3.26
CA SER A 321 0.44 -14.60 -4.68
C SER A 321 1.62 -15.58 -4.83
N GLU A 322 1.85 -16.41 -3.82
CA GLU A 322 2.12 -17.84 -4.03
C GLU A 322 0.90 -18.58 -4.60
N SER A 323 -0.15 -17.85 -4.99
CA SER A 323 -0.95 -18.26 -6.13
C SER A 323 -0.08 -18.12 -7.39
N SER A 324 0.75 -19.12 -7.70
CA SER A 324 0.51 -19.76 -8.99
C SER A 324 -0.66 -20.71 -8.75
N PRO A 325 -1.93 -20.28 -8.91
CA PRO A 325 -3.00 -21.27 -9.09
C PRO A 325 -2.86 -21.93 -10.49
N LEU A 326 -1.87 -21.49 -11.27
CA LEU A 326 -1.57 -21.89 -12.62
C LEU A 326 -0.14 -22.45 -12.65
N LEU A 327 -0.02 -23.77 -12.73
CA LEU A 327 1.20 -24.40 -13.23
C LEU A 327 1.33 -24.01 -14.71
N LEU A 328 2.16 -23.02 -15.02
CA LEU A 328 2.50 -22.64 -16.39
C LEU A 328 3.52 -23.64 -16.94
N ALA A 329 3.23 -24.22 -18.10
CA ALA A 329 4.11 -25.21 -18.72
C ALA A 329 5.22 -24.56 -19.56
N VAL A 330 6.44 -25.06 -19.46
CA VAL A 330 7.56 -24.74 -20.36
C VAL A 330 7.57 -25.72 -21.54
N ASP A 331 7.78 -25.25 -22.78
CA ASP A 331 8.03 -26.14 -23.94
C ASP A 331 9.49 -26.61 -23.87
N ASP A 332 9.69 -27.82 -23.36
CA ASP A 332 10.96 -28.53 -23.38
C ASP A 332 10.72 -29.99 -23.75
N ARG A 333 11.12 -30.33 -24.97
CA ARG A 333 10.81 -31.62 -25.59
C ARG A 333 11.81 -32.72 -25.26
N ALA A 334 12.82 -32.39 -24.46
CA ALA A 334 14.00 -33.21 -24.21
C ALA A 334 14.60 -32.81 -22.84
N ILE A 335 13.88 -33.12 -21.76
CA ILE A 335 14.16 -32.62 -20.41
C ILE A 335 15.32 -33.39 -19.79
N ALA A 336 16.31 -32.67 -19.27
CA ALA A 336 17.36 -33.16 -18.39
C ALA A 336 17.11 -32.75 -16.93
N PRO A 337 17.64 -33.50 -15.95
CA PRO A 337 17.65 -33.06 -14.55
C PRO A 337 18.19 -31.64 -14.36
N ALA A 338 19.22 -31.23 -15.10
CA ALA A 338 19.83 -29.90 -14.94
C ALA A 338 19.00 -28.72 -15.50
N ASP A 339 17.96 -28.96 -16.30
CA ASP A 339 17.24 -27.88 -17.02
C ASP A 339 16.35 -27.04 -16.10
N THR A 340 15.83 -27.64 -15.03
CA THR A 340 14.99 -26.96 -14.03
C THR A 340 15.79 -26.64 -12.76
N PRO A 341 15.56 -25.52 -12.07
CA PRO A 341 16.23 -25.22 -10.79
C PRO A 341 15.91 -26.20 -9.66
N VAL A 342 16.82 -26.31 -8.68
CA VAL A 342 16.58 -27.05 -7.44
C VAL A 342 15.54 -26.36 -6.54
N LYS A 343 15.00 -27.09 -5.56
CA LYS A 343 13.89 -26.70 -4.67
C LYS A 343 12.59 -26.36 -5.43
N SER A 344 12.29 -27.10 -6.50
CA SER A 344 11.15 -26.79 -7.37
C SER A 344 10.37 -28.03 -7.82
N VAL A 345 9.13 -27.78 -8.26
CA VAL A 345 8.33 -28.67 -9.11
C VAL A 345 7.85 -27.83 -10.30
N GLU A 346 8.19 -28.25 -11.51
CA GLU A 346 7.92 -27.50 -12.74
C GLU A 346 7.08 -28.32 -13.73
N ALA A 347 6.20 -27.66 -14.49
CA ALA A 347 5.36 -28.29 -15.50
C ALA A 347 5.95 -28.07 -16.90
N HIS A 348 5.87 -29.09 -17.76
CA HIS A 348 6.46 -29.05 -19.10
C HIS A 348 5.51 -29.63 -20.16
N PHE A 349 5.55 -29.06 -21.37
CA PHE A 349 5.17 -29.74 -22.60
C PHE A 349 6.41 -30.42 -23.17
N THR A 350 6.34 -31.73 -23.42
CA THR A 350 7.50 -32.52 -23.82
C THR A 350 7.21 -33.65 -24.82
N SER A 351 8.21 -34.46 -25.17
CA SER A 351 8.03 -35.72 -25.89
C SER A 351 7.99 -36.91 -24.93
N TYR A 352 7.10 -37.88 -25.18
CA TYR A 352 6.90 -39.03 -24.30
C TYR A 352 8.11 -39.98 -24.24
N ALA A 353 8.97 -39.95 -25.26
CA ALA A 353 10.25 -40.67 -25.27
C ALA A 353 11.44 -39.78 -24.86
N ASN A 354 11.17 -38.54 -24.43
CA ASN A 354 12.14 -37.54 -23.98
C ASN A 354 13.29 -37.26 -24.96
N ASN A 355 12.98 -37.23 -26.25
CA ASN A 355 13.93 -37.18 -27.37
C ASN A 355 13.52 -36.20 -28.49
N ASN A 356 12.63 -35.24 -28.19
CA ASN A 356 12.10 -34.26 -29.13
C ASN A 356 11.35 -34.84 -30.35
N THR A 357 10.72 -36.02 -30.21
CA THR A 357 9.92 -36.62 -31.28
C THR A 357 8.51 -37.00 -30.81
N THR A 358 7.56 -37.13 -31.72
CA THR A 358 6.22 -37.63 -31.38
C THR A 358 6.29 -39.07 -30.84
N PRO A 359 5.42 -39.49 -29.90
CA PRO A 359 4.27 -38.76 -29.36
C PRO A 359 4.63 -37.77 -28.24
N TYR A 360 3.82 -36.72 -28.06
CA TYR A 360 4.02 -35.69 -27.03
C TYR A 360 3.43 -36.08 -25.67
N ALA A 361 3.90 -35.43 -24.62
CA ALA A 361 3.52 -35.64 -23.22
C ALA A 361 3.38 -34.32 -22.46
N ASP A 362 2.54 -34.32 -21.42
CA ASP A 362 2.58 -33.31 -20.36
C ASP A 362 3.41 -33.88 -19.21
N ALA A 363 4.27 -33.07 -18.58
CA ALA A 363 5.18 -33.57 -17.56
C ALA A 363 5.28 -32.68 -16.33
N LEU A 364 5.62 -33.29 -15.19
CA LEU A 364 6.03 -32.61 -13.96
C LEU A 364 7.42 -33.09 -13.55
N GLN A 365 8.37 -32.18 -13.45
CA GLN A 365 9.72 -32.45 -12.95
C GLN A 365 9.81 -32.14 -11.46
N PHE A 366 10.43 -33.03 -10.68
CA PHE A 366 10.56 -32.92 -9.23
C PHE A 366 12.04 -32.83 -8.86
N ARG A 367 12.47 -31.61 -8.49
CA ARG A 367 13.82 -31.30 -8.01
C ARG A 367 13.75 -30.64 -6.64
N THR A 368 13.16 -31.33 -5.68
CA THR A 368 12.71 -30.71 -4.42
C THR A 368 13.82 -30.52 -3.37
N TYR A 369 15.01 -31.08 -3.59
CA TYR A 369 16.18 -30.93 -2.71
C TYR A 369 17.30 -30.12 -3.37
N ILE A 370 18.24 -29.63 -2.56
CA ILE A 370 19.28 -28.68 -3.00
C ILE A 370 20.52 -29.35 -3.61
N ASP A 371 20.79 -30.60 -3.28
CA ASP A 371 21.99 -31.32 -3.70
C ASP A 371 21.76 -32.83 -3.88
N ALA A 372 22.81 -33.54 -4.30
CA ALA A 372 22.79 -34.96 -4.62
C ALA A 372 22.49 -35.88 -3.41
N SER A 373 22.63 -35.40 -2.16
CA SER A 373 22.30 -36.20 -0.97
C SER A 373 20.80 -36.46 -0.85
N GLY A 374 19.97 -35.63 -1.51
CA GLY A 374 18.54 -35.81 -1.63
C GLY A 374 18.12 -36.96 -2.56
N GLY A 375 19.07 -37.59 -3.24
CA GLY A 375 18.83 -38.70 -4.16
C GLY A 375 18.70 -38.26 -5.61
N SER A 376 17.98 -39.04 -6.42
CA SER A 376 17.80 -38.80 -7.86
C SER A 376 16.69 -37.79 -8.14
N ASP A 377 16.83 -37.03 -9.22
CA ASP A 377 15.76 -36.18 -9.73
C ASP A 377 14.71 -37.06 -10.45
N ASN A 378 13.44 -36.63 -10.45
CA ASN A 378 12.33 -37.43 -11.00
C ASN A 378 11.51 -36.63 -12.01
N LEU A 379 10.91 -37.32 -12.97
CA LEU A 379 10.02 -36.73 -13.97
C LEU A 379 8.81 -37.64 -14.19
N LEU A 380 7.61 -37.11 -14.00
CA LEU A 380 6.36 -37.80 -14.29
C LEU A 380 5.82 -37.32 -15.63
N MET A 381 5.57 -38.23 -16.57
CA MET A 381 5.00 -37.89 -17.88
C MET A 381 3.64 -38.55 -18.09
N LEU A 382 2.70 -37.78 -18.66
CA LEU A 382 1.39 -38.21 -19.12
C LEU A 382 1.34 -38.11 -20.64
N LYS A 383 1.10 -39.23 -21.32
CA LYS A 383 1.05 -39.28 -22.78
C LYS A 383 -0.18 -38.52 -23.30
N LYS A 384 0.00 -37.68 -24.33
CA LYS A 384 -1.10 -36.89 -24.91
C LYS A 384 -1.90 -37.64 -25.98
N SER A 385 -1.28 -38.60 -26.67
CA SER A 385 -1.90 -39.33 -27.78
C SER A 385 -2.61 -40.64 -27.37
N GLY A 386 -2.87 -40.84 -26.07
CA GLY A 386 -3.51 -42.03 -25.51
C GLY A 386 -3.22 -42.19 -24.02
N PHE A 387 -3.78 -43.21 -23.37
CA PHE A 387 -3.53 -43.47 -21.94
C PHE A 387 -2.13 -44.07 -21.75
N GLY A 388 -1.22 -43.30 -21.16
CA GLY A 388 0.10 -43.77 -20.75
C GLY A 388 0.68 -42.84 -19.69
N MET A 389 1.32 -43.42 -18.69
CA MET A 389 2.01 -42.68 -17.63
C MET A 389 3.40 -43.29 -17.42
N ARG A 390 4.42 -42.45 -17.28
CA ARG A 390 5.81 -42.88 -17.15
C ARG A 390 6.51 -42.09 -16.05
N ILE A 391 7.28 -42.80 -15.21
CA ILE A 391 8.16 -42.20 -14.22
C ILE A 391 9.58 -42.36 -14.72
N TRP A 392 10.29 -41.26 -14.90
CA TRP A 392 11.72 -41.24 -15.17
C TRP A 392 12.47 -40.87 -13.91
N GLN A 393 13.66 -41.44 -13.76
CA GLN A 393 14.55 -41.15 -12.64
C GLN A 393 16.00 -41.16 -13.12
N GLN A 394 16.78 -40.17 -12.69
CA GLN A 394 18.19 -40.07 -13.03
C GLN A 394 18.95 -39.35 -11.92
N ALA A 395 20.26 -39.58 -11.83
CA ALA A 395 21.11 -38.94 -10.84
C ALA A 395 20.93 -37.40 -10.84
N PHE A 396 21.05 -36.81 -9.66
CA PHE A 396 20.82 -35.38 -9.42
C PHE A 396 21.61 -34.49 -10.38
N GLY A 397 20.92 -33.54 -11.01
CA GLY A 397 21.52 -32.43 -11.75
C GLY A 397 22.34 -32.83 -12.98
N VAL A 398 22.10 -34.02 -13.53
CA VAL A 398 22.73 -34.44 -14.79
C VAL A 398 22.21 -33.61 -15.97
N ALA A 399 23.12 -33.20 -16.87
CA ALA A 399 22.82 -32.35 -18.03
C ALA A 399 22.32 -33.11 -19.27
N THR A 400 22.32 -34.44 -19.24
CA THR A 400 21.70 -35.26 -20.29
C THR A 400 20.25 -35.53 -19.97
N ASN A 401 19.41 -35.61 -21.00
CA ASN A 401 18.00 -35.97 -20.88
C ASN A 401 17.79 -37.21 -20.00
N TYR A 402 16.64 -37.28 -19.32
CA TYR A 402 16.22 -38.51 -18.63
C TYR A 402 16.23 -39.72 -19.58
N LEU A 403 16.95 -40.78 -19.19
CA LEU A 403 17.08 -42.02 -19.96
C LEU A 403 16.43 -43.24 -19.30
N ASP A 404 16.50 -43.36 -17.97
CA ASP A 404 15.92 -44.50 -17.24
C ASP A 404 14.49 -44.22 -16.80
N PHE A 405 13.59 -45.17 -17.07
CA PHE A 405 12.17 -45.02 -16.77
C PHE A 405 11.47 -46.33 -16.44
N ARG A 406 10.31 -46.20 -15.79
CA ARG A 406 9.31 -47.26 -15.66
C ARG A 406 7.97 -46.75 -16.16
N ASP A 407 7.31 -47.55 -16.99
CA ASP A 407 5.92 -47.29 -17.36
C ASP A 407 5.00 -47.69 -16.21
N VAL A 408 4.05 -46.83 -15.88
CA VAL A 408 3.03 -47.13 -14.87
C VAL A 408 1.89 -47.88 -15.55
N GLN A 409 1.61 -49.08 -15.08
CA GLN A 409 0.53 -49.90 -15.62
C GLN A 409 -0.82 -49.25 -15.32
N LEU A 410 -1.51 -48.80 -16.37
CA LEU A 410 -2.86 -48.26 -16.30
C LEU A 410 -3.86 -49.37 -16.62
N VAL A 411 -4.64 -49.80 -15.63
CA VAL A 411 -5.70 -50.79 -15.82
C VAL A 411 -7.02 -50.04 -16.08
N PRO A 412 -7.76 -50.32 -17.18
CA PRO A 412 -9.02 -49.64 -17.46
C PRO A 412 -10.07 -49.85 -16.36
N LYS A 413 -10.93 -48.84 -16.13
CA LYS A 413 -11.95 -48.81 -15.07
C LYS A 413 -12.90 -50.01 -15.04
N ASN A 414 -13.11 -50.67 -16.19
CA ASN A 414 -13.92 -51.87 -16.29
C ASN A 414 -13.24 -52.85 -17.25
N ILE A 415 -12.47 -53.81 -16.74
CA ILE A 415 -12.27 -55.12 -17.35
C ILE A 415 -11.68 -56.03 -16.26
N TRP A 416 -12.55 -56.93 -15.78
CA TRP A 416 -12.17 -58.30 -15.51
C TRP A 416 -11.28 -58.74 -16.65
N VAL A 417 -10.01 -59.05 -16.39
CA VAL A 417 -9.02 -59.36 -17.42
C VAL A 417 -9.57 -60.48 -18.33
N ASN A 418 -10.16 -60.10 -19.46
CA ASN A 418 -10.53 -61.05 -20.48
C ASN A 418 -9.27 -61.23 -21.32
N MET A 419 -8.45 -62.20 -20.91
CA MET A 419 -7.14 -62.48 -21.52
C MET A 419 -7.36 -63.09 -22.91
N GLY A 420 -7.46 -62.24 -23.93
CA GLY A 420 -7.36 -62.64 -25.32
C GLY A 420 -5.93 -63.05 -25.67
N ALA A 421 -5.73 -64.37 -25.79
CA ALA A 421 -4.73 -65.15 -26.52
C ALA A 421 -3.23 -64.80 -26.56
N ASN A 422 -2.75 -63.60 -26.22
CA ASN A 422 -1.32 -63.30 -26.27
C ASN A 422 -0.93 -62.27 -25.20
N LEU A 423 -0.55 -62.77 -24.02
CA LEU A 423 0.20 -61.97 -23.06
C LEU A 423 1.54 -62.64 -22.77
N ILE A 424 2.61 -61.89 -23.06
CA ILE A 424 4.00 -62.19 -22.75
C ILE A 424 4.14 -62.29 -21.22
N THR A 425 4.63 -63.45 -20.78
CA THR A 425 4.68 -63.92 -19.40
C THR A 425 5.89 -63.32 -18.65
N THR A 426 5.71 -62.20 -17.95
CA THR A 426 6.59 -61.83 -16.82
C THR A 426 5.81 -61.05 -15.77
N ILE A 427 4.75 -61.63 -15.20
CA ILE A 427 4.09 -61.05 -14.02
C ILE A 427 4.16 -62.10 -12.91
N GLU A 428 4.78 -61.73 -11.79
CA GLU A 428 5.19 -62.64 -10.72
C GLU A 428 4.03 -63.03 -9.78
N HIS A 429 2.96 -62.23 -9.68
CA HIS A 429 1.76 -62.57 -8.92
C HIS A 429 0.50 -62.30 -9.73
N GLN A 430 -0.35 -63.31 -9.92
CA GLN A 430 -1.58 -63.24 -10.71
C GLN A 430 -2.80 -63.60 -9.87
N TYR A 431 -3.76 -62.69 -9.73
CA TYR A 431 -5.08 -62.98 -9.16
C TYR A 431 -6.06 -63.27 -10.30
N ILE A 432 -6.56 -64.51 -10.38
CA ILE A 432 -7.49 -64.96 -11.44
C ILE A 432 -8.85 -65.26 -10.80
N ASN A 433 -9.87 -64.43 -11.08
CA ASN A 433 -11.26 -64.73 -10.76
C ASN A 433 -11.98 -65.15 -12.04
N ARG A 434 -12.44 -66.41 -12.14
CA ARG A 434 -13.15 -66.92 -13.33
C ARG A 434 -14.39 -67.72 -12.95
N THR A 435 -15.46 -67.48 -13.69
CA THR A 435 -16.63 -68.37 -13.79
C THR A 435 -16.31 -69.42 -14.86
N ALA A 436 -16.32 -70.71 -14.48
CA ALA A 436 -16.09 -71.93 -15.25
C ALA A 436 -15.38 -71.83 -16.63
N GLY A 437 -14.19 -72.44 -16.77
CA GLY A 437 -13.51 -72.59 -18.06
C GLY A 437 -12.12 -73.22 -17.96
N THR A 438 -11.56 -73.64 -19.10
CA THR A 438 -10.22 -74.24 -19.20
C THR A 438 -9.12 -73.21 -18.91
N LEU A 439 -8.20 -73.52 -18.00
CA LEU A 439 -7.02 -72.72 -17.68
C LEU A 439 -5.80 -73.39 -18.31
N THR A 440 -5.14 -72.71 -19.26
CA THR A 440 -3.89 -73.18 -19.86
C THR A 440 -2.74 -72.40 -19.26
N LEU A 441 -1.90 -73.05 -18.45
CA LEU A 441 -0.66 -72.50 -17.92
C LEU A 441 0.48 -72.94 -18.84
N LEU A 442 1.12 -72.00 -19.52
CA LEU A 442 2.35 -72.27 -20.27
C LEU A 442 3.50 -72.42 -19.28
N ALA A 443 4.23 -73.54 -19.36
CA ALA A 443 5.42 -73.75 -18.56
C ALA A 443 6.43 -72.62 -18.85
N PRO A 444 7.11 -72.05 -17.83
CA PRO A 444 8.16 -71.07 -18.07
C PRO A 444 9.24 -71.71 -18.95
N ALA A 445 9.75 -70.93 -19.92
CA ALA A 445 10.70 -71.39 -20.94
C ALA A 445 12.07 -71.86 -20.38
N THR A 446 12.28 -71.75 -19.07
CA THR A 446 13.49 -72.24 -18.41
C THR A 446 13.11 -72.88 -17.08
N ALA A 447 13.40 -74.18 -16.97
CA ALA A 447 13.30 -74.94 -15.73
C ALA A 447 14.41 -74.48 -14.76
N GLY A 448 14.18 -73.36 -14.08
CA GLY A 448 15.08 -72.81 -13.08
C GLY A 448 14.28 -72.37 -11.86
N ALA A 449 14.38 -73.16 -10.79
CA ALA A 449 13.97 -72.90 -9.41
C ALA A 449 12.53 -72.41 -9.16
N GLY A 450 11.72 -73.33 -8.61
CA GLY A 450 10.61 -73.06 -7.67
C GLY A 450 9.78 -71.80 -7.87
N LYS A 451 8.84 -71.82 -8.81
CA LYS A 451 7.72 -70.87 -8.80
C LYS A 451 6.49 -71.55 -8.20
N GLU A 452 6.07 -71.08 -7.04
CA GLU A 452 4.77 -71.44 -6.45
C GLU A 452 3.67 -70.59 -7.10
N TYR A 453 2.61 -71.23 -7.61
CA TYR A 453 1.44 -70.53 -8.14
C TYR A 453 0.27 -70.72 -7.17
N TRP A 454 -0.13 -69.64 -6.52
CA TRP A 454 -1.26 -69.64 -5.61
C TRP A 454 -2.54 -69.26 -6.38
N ILE A 455 -3.42 -70.24 -6.61
CA ILE A 455 -4.75 -69.99 -7.19
C ILE A 455 -5.78 -70.00 -6.06
N SER A 456 -6.07 -68.85 -5.46
CA SER A 456 -7.16 -68.72 -4.49
C SER A 456 -8.45 -68.28 -5.21
N ASN A 457 -9.47 -69.14 -5.26
CA ASN A 457 -10.80 -68.75 -5.69
C ASN A 457 -11.58 -68.20 -4.49
N ARG A 458 -12.09 -66.97 -4.58
CA ARG A 458 -12.84 -66.34 -3.48
C ARG A 458 -14.34 -66.60 -3.67
N SER A 459 -14.77 -67.84 -3.44
CA SER A 459 -16.19 -68.16 -3.26
C SER A 459 -16.60 -67.92 -1.81
N ALA A 460 -17.79 -67.36 -1.58
CA ALA A 460 -18.31 -66.99 -0.26
C ALA A 460 -18.74 -68.19 0.62
N THR A 461 -18.54 -69.42 0.14
CA THR A 461 -18.83 -70.66 0.86
C THR A 461 -17.55 -71.46 1.05
N ALA A 462 -17.38 -72.07 2.23
CA ALA A 462 -16.23 -72.91 2.56
C ALA A 462 -16.03 -74.00 1.48
N MET A 463 -14.83 -74.08 0.92
CA MET A 463 -14.48 -75.03 -0.13
C MET A 463 -13.52 -76.09 0.41
N THR A 464 -13.80 -77.35 0.10
CA THR A 464 -12.92 -78.49 0.36
C THR A 464 -12.00 -78.69 -0.85
N ILE A 465 -10.68 -78.74 -0.63
CA ILE A 465 -9.72 -79.10 -1.69
C ILE A 465 -9.82 -80.61 -1.91
N THR A 466 -10.24 -81.03 -3.11
CA THR A 466 -10.52 -82.45 -3.40
C THR A 466 -9.54 -83.08 -4.38
N SER A 467 -8.61 -82.31 -4.98
CA SER A 467 -7.63 -82.88 -5.92
C SER A 467 -6.33 -82.07 -6.02
N TYR A 468 -5.25 -82.79 -6.34
CA TYR A 468 -3.91 -82.26 -6.62
C TYR A 468 -3.52 -82.64 -8.04
N VAL A 469 -2.87 -81.74 -8.77
CA VAL A 469 -2.35 -82.01 -10.13
C VAL A 469 -0.85 -81.75 -10.14
N ASN A 470 -0.06 -82.81 -10.37
CA ASN A 470 1.38 -82.72 -10.54
C ASN A 470 1.71 -82.37 -11.99
N LEU A 471 2.40 -81.25 -12.20
CA LEU A 471 2.75 -80.75 -13.54
C LEU A 471 4.22 -81.03 -13.84
N ALA A 472 4.52 -82.21 -14.36
CA ALA A 472 5.78 -82.49 -15.04
C ALA A 472 5.60 -82.28 -16.56
N GLY A 473 5.57 -81.02 -16.99
CA GLY A 473 5.39 -80.62 -18.40
C GLY A 473 4.11 -79.84 -18.70
N VAL A 474 3.96 -79.40 -19.95
CA VAL A 474 2.78 -78.67 -20.42
C VAL A 474 1.56 -79.59 -20.35
N ALA A 475 0.67 -79.37 -19.38
CA ALA A 475 -0.58 -80.11 -19.28
C ALA A 475 -1.77 -79.16 -19.35
N THR A 476 -2.75 -79.54 -20.17
CA THR A 476 -4.09 -78.92 -20.22
C THR A 476 -5.01 -79.72 -19.33
N THR A 477 -5.61 -79.10 -18.31
CA THR A 477 -6.62 -79.73 -17.47
C THR A 477 -7.89 -78.87 -17.39
N THR A 478 -9.05 -79.51 -17.26
CA THR A 478 -10.34 -78.83 -17.11
C THR A 478 -10.70 -78.83 -15.63
N ILE A 479 -10.77 -77.64 -15.02
CA ILE A 479 -11.14 -77.51 -13.61
C ILE A 479 -12.66 -77.33 -13.51
N PRO A 480 -13.39 -78.21 -12.80
CA PRO A 480 -14.82 -78.06 -12.59
C PRO A 480 -15.15 -76.79 -11.80
N ALA A 481 -16.36 -76.24 -12.03
CA ALA A 481 -16.84 -75.11 -11.25
C ALA A 481 -16.84 -75.42 -9.74
N ASN A 482 -16.51 -74.44 -8.90
CA ASN A 482 -16.54 -74.52 -7.44
C ASN A 482 -15.57 -75.54 -6.81
N THR A 483 -14.46 -75.89 -7.49
CA THR A 483 -13.39 -76.72 -6.92
C THR A 483 -12.13 -75.88 -6.69
N GLY A 484 -11.53 -75.99 -5.50
CA GLY A 484 -10.23 -75.40 -5.20
C GLY A 484 -9.15 -76.38 -5.60
N VAL A 485 -8.16 -75.95 -6.38
CA VAL A 485 -7.05 -76.79 -6.82
C VAL A 485 -5.75 -76.16 -6.33
N LEU A 486 -4.95 -76.92 -5.58
CA LEU A 486 -3.61 -76.54 -5.19
C LEU A 486 -2.62 -77.13 -6.21
N LEU A 487 -1.86 -76.27 -6.89
CA LEU A 487 -0.84 -76.68 -7.86
C LEU A 487 0.54 -76.49 -7.22
N ILE A 488 1.20 -77.59 -6.89
CA ILE A 488 2.55 -77.58 -6.33
C ILE A 488 3.50 -78.07 -7.41
N SER A 489 4.46 -77.23 -7.80
CA SER A 489 5.61 -77.62 -8.62
C SER A 489 6.80 -77.83 -7.69
N SER A 490 7.04 -79.05 -7.22
CA SER A 490 8.21 -79.32 -6.40
C SER A 490 9.38 -79.83 -7.25
N GLY A 491 10.52 -79.17 -7.09
CA GLY A 491 11.80 -79.79 -7.41
C GLY A 491 12.03 -80.95 -6.44
N THR A 492 11.89 -82.17 -6.96
CA THR A 492 12.40 -83.46 -6.46
C THR A 492 11.97 -84.02 -5.09
N GLN A 493 11.26 -83.32 -4.19
CA GLN A 493 10.73 -83.95 -2.97
C GLN A 493 9.31 -83.48 -2.60
N TRP A 494 8.54 -84.40 -1.99
CA TRP A 494 7.14 -84.24 -1.61
C TRP A 494 7.01 -83.93 -0.12
N VAL A 495 6.16 -82.97 0.25
CA VAL A 495 5.68 -82.81 1.63
C VAL A 495 4.15 -82.84 1.60
N GLN A 496 3.55 -83.75 2.36
CA GLN A 496 2.12 -83.83 2.60
C GLN A 496 1.77 -82.81 3.69
N PHE A 497 0.97 -81.79 3.38
CA PHE A 497 0.33 -80.97 4.40
C PHE A 497 -1.02 -81.61 4.77
N GLN A 498 -1.20 -81.90 6.06
CA GLN A 498 -2.49 -82.27 6.65
C GLN A 498 -3.39 -81.05 6.83
#